data_AF-A0A7C3VP98-F1
#
_entry.id   AF-A0A7C3VP98-F1
#
_cell.length_a   1.000
_cell.length_b   1.000
_cell.length_c   1.000
_cell.angle_alpha   90.00
_cell.angle_beta   90.00
_cell.angle_gamma   90.00
#
_symmetry.space_group_name_H-M   'P 1'
#
loop_
_entity.id
_entity.type
_entity.pdbx_description
1 polymer ?
#
loop_
_entity_poly.entity_id
_entity_poly.type
_entity_poly.pdbx_seq_one_letter_code
_entity_poly.pdbx_strand_id
1 'polypeptide(L)' 'SYRIDGIDLGQCRSIFLDWVLGASPTPPLKEQMTALLDIYGPDHPDHPMTQVLKEGQQAEAKPQGRRGGWRGRSRP' A
#
# COMPACT_ATOMS: atom_id res chain seq x y z
N SER A 1 3.54 -12.99 4.85
CA SER A 1 3.19 -12.00 5.88
C SER A 1 2.06 -12.47 6.78
N TYR A 2 0.89 -12.85 6.24
CA TYR A 2 -0.28 -13.34 7.01
C TYR A 2 -0.06 -14.59 7.88
N ARG A 3 1.06 -15.31 7.71
CA ARG A 3 1.42 -16.52 8.49
C ARG A 3 2.49 -16.26 9.55
N ILE A 4 2.88 -15.00 9.78
CA ILE A 4 3.94 -14.64 10.72
C ILE A 4 3.27 -14.16 12.01
N ASP A 5 3.28 -15.00 13.04
CA ASP A 5 2.74 -14.64 14.35
C ASP A 5 3.57 -13.51 15.01
N GLY A 6 2.88 -12.54 15.59
CA GLY A 6 3.51 -11.41 16.28
C GLY A 6 4.16 -10.36 15.38
N ILE A 7 3.91 -10.39 14.07
CA ILE A 7 4.41 -9.35 13.16
C ILE A 7 3.77 -7.99 13.49
N ASP A 8 4.60 -6.96 13.61
CA ASP A 8 4.12 -5.60 13.85
C ASP A 8 3.74 -4.86 12.55
N LEU A 9 3.10 -3.70 12.70
CA LEU A 9 2.65 -2.88 11.58
C LEU A 9 3.83 -2.31 10.75
N GLY A 10 4.95 -1.96 11.38
CA GLY A 10 6.14 -1.44 10.71
C GLY A 10 6.80 -2.50 9.82
N GLN A 11 6.93 -3.73 10.33
CA GLN A 11 7.42 -4.88 9.57
C GLN A 11 6.48 -5.21 8.40
N CYS A 12 5.16 -5.17 8.61
CA CYS A 12 4.19 -5.31 7.53
C CYS A 12 4.40 -4.26 6.43
N ARG A 13 4.61 -2.99 6.80
CA ARG A 13 4.88 -1.92 5.83
C ARG A 13 6.16 -2.14 5.04
N SER A 14 7.24 -2.59 5.67
CA SER A 14 8.49 -2.91 4.97
C SER A 14 8.32 -4.05 3.97
N ILE A 15 7.66 -5.14 4.36
CA ILE A 15 7.40 -6.28 3.46
C ILE A 15 6.49 -5.85 2.30
N PHE A 16 5.46 -5.05 2.59
CA PHE A 16 4.57 -4.52 1.55
C PHE A 16 5.34 -3.64 0.55
N LEU A 17 6.20 -2.74 1.03
CA LEU A 17 7.00 -1.89 0.16
C LEU A 17 7.93 -2.71 -0.75
N ASP A 18 8.60 -3.72 -0.21
CA ASP A 18 9.47 -4.62 -0.99
C ASP A 18 8.69 -5.33 -2.10
N TRP A 19 7.50 -5.83 -1.78
CA TRP A 19 6.60 -6.42 -2.77
C TRP A 19 6.17 -5.42 -3.85
N VAL A 20 5.78 -4.19 -3.47
CA VAL A 20 5.39 -3.13 -4.41
C VAL A 20 6.53 -2.79 -5.37
N LEU A 21 7.77 -2.72 -4.88
CA LEU A 21 8.95 -2.43 -5.70
C LEU A 21 9.24 -3.52 -6.74
N GLY A 22 8.88 -4.78 -6.45
CA GLY A 22 9.00 -5.92 -7.35
C GLY A 22 7.73 -6.23 -8.17
N ALA A 23 6.62 -5.52 -7.94
CA ALA A 23 5.34 -5.82 -8.56
C ALA A 23 5.36 -5.52 -10.07
N SER A 24 4.67 -6.36 -10.84
CA SER A 24 4.47 -6.11 -12.27
C SER A 24 3.64 -4.83 -12.46
N PRO A 25 3.92 -4.01 -13.50
CA PRO A 25 3.09 -2.84 -13.82
C PRO A 25 1.69 -3.22 -14.32
N THR A 26 1.51 -4.47 -14.78
CA THR A 26 0.24 -5.01 -15.26
C THR A 26 -0.04 -6.36 -14.58
N PRO A 27 -1.20 -6.56 -13.93
CA PRO A 27 -2.30 -5.60 -13.75
C PRO A 27 -1.93 -4.43 -12.83
N PRO A 28 -2.69 -3.31 -12.83
CA PRO A 28 -2.45 -2.17 -11.94
C PRO A 28 -2.29 -2.60 -10.47
N LEU A 29 -1.40 -1.93 -9.74
CA LEU A 29 -1.07 -2.29 -8.37
C LEU A 29 -2.30 -2.29 -7.44
N LYS A 30 -3.24 -1.37 -7.65
CA LYS A 30 -4.55 -1.36 -6.99
C LYS A 30 -5.31 -2.69 -7.16
N GLU A 31 -5.36 -3.23 -8.37
CA GLU A 31 -6.06 -4.50 -8.66
C GLU A 31 -5.36 -5.68 -7.97
N GLN A 32 -4.02 -5.68 -7.97
CA GLN A 32 -3.25 -6.68 -7.23
C GLN A 32 -3.54 -6.62 -5.73
N MET A 33 -3.59 -5.42 -5.15
CA MET A 33 -3.94 -5.22 -3.74
C MET A 33 -5.39 -5.64 -3.42
N THR A 34 -6.35 -5.35 -4.30
CA THR A 34 -7.74 -5.79 -4.14
C THR A 34 -7.81 -7.32 -4.14
N ALA A 35 -7.16 -7.99 -5.09
CA ALA A 35 -7.13 -9.46 -5.13
C ALA A 35 -6.52 -10.06 -3.85
N LEU A 36 -5.45 -9.47 -3.32
CA LEU A 36 -4.87 -9.92 -2.05
C LEU A 36 -5.81 -9.71 -0.86
N LEU A 37 -6.55 -8.61 -0.82
CA LEU A 37 -7.56 -8.37 0.23
C LEU A 37 -8.75 -9.31 0.12
N ASP A 38 -9.20 -9.67 -1.08
CA ASP A 38 -10.31 -10.60 -1.27
C ASP A 38 -9.94 -12.01 -0.82
N ILE A 39 -8.68 -12.41 -1.03
CA ILE A 39 -8.17 -13.72 -0.62
C ILE A 39 -7.94 -13.79 0.90
N TYR A 40 -7.27 -12.80 1.49
CA TYR A 40 -6.79 -12.88 2.87
C TYR A 40 -7.58 -12.03 3.88
N GLY A 41 -8.28 -11.00 3.41
CA GLY A 41 -9.00 -10.04 4.26
C GLY A 41 -10.15 -10.64 5.07
N PRO A 42 -11.00 -11.53 4.52
CA PRO A 42 -12.10 -12.15 5.26
C PRO A 42 -11.64 -13.00 6.45
N ASP A 43 -10.56 -13.76 6.26
CA ASP A 43 -10.02 -14.68 7.29
C ASP A 43 -9.11 -13.97 8.30
N HIS A 44 -8.58 -12.80 7.93
CA HIS A 44 -7.64 -12.04 8.75
C HIS A 44 -8.01 -10.55 8.83
N PRO A 45 -9.20 -10.17 9.31
CA PRO A 45 -9.65 -8.78 9.31
C PRO A 45 -8.80 -7.87 10.21
N ASP A 46 -8.29 -8.41 11.32
CA ASP A 46 -7.51 -7.69 12.34
C ASP A 46 -5.99 -7.83 12.17
N HIS A 47 -5.53 -8.47 11.09
CA HIS A 47 -4.10 -8.64 10.85
C HIS A 47 -3.47 -7.33 10.34
N PRO A 48 -2.29 -6.90 10.83
CA PRO A 48 -1.67 -5.64 10.44
C PRO A 48 -1.39 -5.52 8.94
N MET A 49 -1.17 -6.63 8.23
CA MET A 49 -1.04 -6.61 6.76
C MET A 49 -2.35 -6.20 6.04
N THR A 50 -3.52 -6.58 6.57
CA THR A 50 -4.83 -6.17 6.03
C THR A 50 -4.99 -4.66 6.13
N GLN A 51 -4.56 -4.07 7.24
CA GLN A 51 -4.53 -2.63 7.42
C GLN A 51 -3.59 -1.96 6.39
N VAL A 52 -2.37 -2.47 6.23
CA VAL A 52 -1.39 -1.91 5.28
C VAL A 52 -1.91 -1.93 3.84
N LEU A 53 -2.55 -3.02 3.39
CA LEU A 53 -3.13 -3.09 2.05
C LEU A 53 -4.27 -2.08 1.85
N LYS A 54 -5.12 -1.87 2.86
CA LYS A 54 -6.19 -0.85 2.83
C LYS A 54 -5.61 0.57 2.77
N GLU A 55 -4.60 0.85 3.58
CA GLU A 55 -3.87 2.13 3.58
C GLU A 55 -3.19 2.39 2.22
N GLY A 56 -2.57 1.36 1.63
CA GLY A 56 -1.92 1.44 0.31
C GLY A 56 -2.89 1.83 -0.81
N GLN A 57 -4.09 1.23 -0.84
CA GLN A 57 -5.13 1.61 -1.82
C GLN A 57 -5.61 3.05 -1.66
N GLN A 58 -5.70 3.55 -0.42
CA GLN A 58 -6.08 4.94 -0.16
C GLN A 58 -4.97 5.93 -0.54
N ALA A 59 -3.70 5.58 -0.32
CA ALA A 59 -2.55 6.40 -0.67
C ALA A 59 -2.42 6.59 -2.19
N GLU A 60 -2.61 5.52 -2.99
CA GLU A 60 -2.60 5.64 -4.45
C GLU A 60 -3.72 6.55 -5.00
N ALA A 61 -4.89 6.53 -4.35
CA ALA A 61 -6.01 7.39 -4.74
C ALA A 61 -5.72 8.88 -4.54
N LYS A 62 -4.71 9.24 -3.74
CA LYS A 62 -4.31 10.62 -3.51
C LYS A 62 -2.97 10.88 -4.22
N PRO A 63 -2.96 11.58 -5.38
CA PRO A 63 -1.69 12.02 -5.96
C PRO A 63 -1.05 13.00 -4.98
N GLN A 64 -0.07 12.51 -4.22
CA GLN A 64 0.76 13.33 -3.36
C GLN A 64 1.73 14.08 -4.25
N GLY A 65 1.20 15.14 -4.90
CA GLY A 65 1.99 16.03 -5.75
C GLY A 65 3.26 16.45 -5.03
N ARG A 66 4.37 16.46 -5.76
CA ARG A 66 5.68 16.85 -5.23
C ARG A 66 5.59 18.31 -4.77
N ARG A 67 5.52 18.54 -3.46
CA ARG A 67 5.65 19.87 -2.85
C ARG A 67 7.11 20.32 -2.95
N GLY A 68 7.54 20.75 -4.13
CA GLY A 68 8.89 21.24 -4.29
C GLY A 68 9.31 21.35 -5.75
N GLY A 69 9.31 22.58 -6.26
CA GLY A 69 9.81 22.92 -7.58
C GLY A 69 9.24 24.26 -8.04
N TRP A 70 9.86 24.88 -9.05
CA TRP A 70 9.44 26.15 -9.65
C TRP A 70 7.92 26.26 -9.86
N ARG A 71 7.26 25.14 -10.21
CA ARG A 71 5.81 25.03 -10.46
C ARG A 71 4.91 25.18 -9.23
N GLY A 72 5.44 25.16 -8.01
CA GLY A 72 4.68 25.34 -6.77
C GLY A 72 4.65 26.77 -6.23
N ARG A 73 5.30 27.74 -6.90
CA ARG A 73 5.28 29.13 -6.47
C ARG A 73 4.07 29.84 -7.09
N SER A 74 3.09 30.17 -6.27
CA SER A 74 2.07 31.18 -6.60
C SER A 74 2.80 32.51 -6.81
N ARG A 75 2.80 33.03 -8.04
CA ARG A 75 3.28 34.39 -8.30
C ARG A 75 2.14 35.39 -8.01
N PRO A 76 2.42 36.53 -7.37
CA PRO A 76 1.50 37.65 -7.33
C PRO A 76 1.28 38.24 -8.73
#